data_AF-A0A0Q7VIE2-F1
#
_entry.id   AF-A0A0Q7VIE2-F1
#
_cell.length_a   1.000
_cell.length_b   1.000
_cell.length_c   1.000
_cell.angle_alpha   90.00
_cell.angle_beta   90.00
_cell.angle_gamma   90.00
#
_symmetry.space_group_name_H-M   'P 1'
#
loop_
_entity.id
_entity.type
_entity.pdbx_description
1 polymer ?
#
loop_
_entity_poly.entity_id
_entity_poly.type
_entity_poly.pdbx_seq_one_letter_code
_entity_poly.pdbx_strand_id
1 'polypeptide(L)'
;MPRVTPTKEELADAYAEIEPQWNEIMRTAKRSLRPIMKLDRLAQKHAICQLTAIWIRTVYPDDDEMALALSDAFREQVNINLTASRGGIN
;
A
#
# COMPACT_ATOMS: atom_id res chain seq x y z
N MET A 1 -29.43 6.76 10.63
CA MET A 1 -29.93 6.16 9.38
C MET A 1 -29.60 4.68 9.39
N PRO A 2 -30.50 3.78 8.96
CA PRO A 2 -30.15 2.36 8.88
C PRO A 2 -29.07 2.18 7.79
N ARG A 3 -27.98 1.49 8.13
CA ARG A 3 -26.95 1.09 7.16
C ARG A 3 -27.58 0.05 6.24
N VAL A 4 -27.88 0.45 5.01
CA VAL A 4 -28.25 -0.50 3.95
C VAL A 4 -26.95 -1.19 3.53
N THR A 5 -26.81 -2.46 3.90
CA THR A 5 -25.71 -3.28 3.40
C THR A 5 -25.97 -3.56 1.93
N PRO A 6 -25.03 -3.24 1.01
CA PRO A 6 -25.23 -3.50 -0.41
C PRO A 6 -25.45 -4.98 -0.65
N THR A 7 -26.37 -5.30 -1.56
CA THR A 7 -26.61 -6.66 -2.04
C THR A 7 -25.41 -7.18 -2.83
N LYS A 8 -25.32 -8.50 -3.02
CA LYS A 8 -24.21 -9.11 -3.78
C LYS A 8 -24.16 -8.62 -5.22
N GLU A 9 -25.31 -8.37 -5.84
CA GLU A 9 -25.42 -7.85 -7.20
C GLU A 9 -24.96 -6.39 -7.27
N GLU A 10 -25.39 -5.54 -6.34
CA GLU A 10 -24.91 -4.15 -6.25
C GLU A 10 -23.39 -4.06 -6.02
N LEU A 11 -22.81 -4.98 -5.26
CA LEU A 11 -21.36 -5.08 -5.12
C LEU A 11 -20.69 -5.54 -6.41
N ALA A 12 -21.26 -6.53 -7.10
CA ALA A 12 -20.70 -7.06 -8.34
C ALA A 12 -20.68 -6.01 -9.45
N ASP A 13 -21.76 -5.24 -9.59
CA ASP A 13 -21.86 -4.15 -10.57
C ASP A 13 -20.87 -3.03 -10.26
N ALA A 14 -20.77 -2.62 -8.98
CA ALA A 14 -19.77 -1.65 -8.54
C ALA A 14 -18.33 -2.15 -8.79
N TYR A 15 -18.05 -3.43 -8.56
CA TYR A 15 -16.74 -4.01 -8.84
C TYR A 15 -16.44 -4.05 -10.35
N ALA A 16 -17.41 -4.41 -11.18
CA ALA A 16 -17.24 -4.45 -12.64
C ALA A 16 -16.92 -3.07 -13.22
N GLU A 17 -17.47 -2.00 -12.63
CA GLU A 17 -17.23 -0.62 -13.05
C GLU A 17 -15.83 -0.12 -12.65
N ILE A 18 -15.33 -0.56 -11.48
CA ILE A 18 -14.03 -0.17 -10.92
C ILE A 18 -12.89 -1.04 -11.46
N GLU A 19 -13.16 -2.30 -11.84
CA GLU A 19 -12.15 -3.29 -12.23
C GLU A 19 -11.21 -2.82 -13.37
N PRO A 20 -11.68 -2.19 -14.47
CA PRO A 20 -10.78 -1.68 -15.50
C PRO A 20 -9.82 -0.62 -14.98
N GLN A 21 -10.31 0.30 -14.15
CA GLN A 21 -9.56 1.40 -13.55
C GLN A 21 -8.53 0.84 -12.55
N TRP A 22 -8.96 -0.10 -11.72
CA TRP A 22 -8.10 -0.83 -10.79
C TRP A 22 -6.96 -1.55 -11.53
N ASN A 23 -7.27 -2.26 -12.60
CA ASN A 23 -6.29 -2.98 -13.40
C ASN A 23 -5.26 -2.05 -14.04
N GLU A 24 -5.66 -0.86 -14.47
CA GLU A 24 -4.74 0.16 -14.96
C GLU A 24 -3.80 0.69 -13.87
N ILE A 25 -4.34 1.02 -12.70
CA ILE A 25 -3.55 1.47 -11.55
C ILE A 25 -2.54 0.39 -11.15
N MET A 26 -2.96 -0.87 -11.06
CA MET A 26 -2.08 -1.99 -10.71
C MET A 26 -1.00 -2.22 -11.77
N ARG A 27 -1.31 -2.04 -13.05
CA ARG A 27 -0.31 -2.13 -14.14
C ARG A 27 0.72 -1.01 -14.01
N THR A 28 0.29 0.20 -13.70
CA THR A 28 1.18 1.34 -13.46
C THR A 28 2.06 1.12 -12.24
N ALA A 29 1.49 0.70 -11.12
CA ALA A 29 2.23 0.36 -9.91
C ALA A 29 3.31 -0.70 -10.18
N LYS A 30 2.98 -1.78 -10.90
CA LYS A 30 3.93 -2.82 -11.31
C LYS A 30 5.09 -2.28 -12.16
N ARG A 31 4.84 -1.31 -13.04
CA ARG A 31 5.91 -0.64 -13.81
C ARG A 31 6.82 0.19 -12.91
N SER A 32 6.24 0.89 -11.94
CA SER A 32 6.98 1.72 -10.97
C SER A 32 7.80 0.92 -9.96
N LEU A 33 7.47 -0.36 -9.72
CA LEU A 33 8.26 -1.24 -8.87
C LEU A 33 9.58 -1.68 -9.53
N ARG A 34 9.65 -1.77 -10.87
CA ARG A 34 10.86 -2.24 -11.58
C ARG A 34 12.09 -1.38 -11.31
N PRO A 35 12.02 -0.03 -11.35
CA PRO A 35 13.14 0.83 -10.93
C PRO A 35 13.54 0.63 -9.47
N ILE A 36 12.58 0.45 -8.56
CA ILE A 36 12.84 0.29 -7.12
C ILE A 36 13.67 -0.96 -6.87
N MET A 37 13.35 -2.07 -7.54
CA MET A 37 14.10 -3.33 -7.44
C MET A 37 15.58 -3.22 -7.83
N LYS A 38 15.99 -2.16 -8.55
CA LYS A 38 17.38 -1.90 -8.94
C LYS A 38 18.15 -1.06 -7.92
N LEU A 39 17.46 -0.47 -6.94
CA LEU A 39 18.09 0.31 -5.87
C LEU A 39 18.77 -0.62 -4.86
N ASP A 40 19.70 -0.09 -4.06
CA ASP A 40 20.22 -0.82 -2.90
C ASP A 40 19.12 -1.03 -1.83
N ARG A 41 19.37 -1.94 -0.90
CA ARG A 41 18.38 -2.35 0.11
C ARG A 41 17.85 -1.19 0.97
N LEU A 42 18.69 -0.21 1.29
CA LEU A 42 18.27 0.94 2.10
C LEU A 42 17.40 1.88 1.26
N ALA A 43 17.82 2.17 0.04
CA ALA A 43 17.07 2.99 -0.90
C ALA A 43 15.72 2.34 -1.29
N GLN A 44 15.66 1.02 -1.44
CA GLN A 44 14.42 0.26 -1.65
C GLN A 44 13.41 0.48 -0.51
N LYS A 45 13.86 0.33 0.73
CA LYS A 45 13.04 0.55 1.93
C LYS A 45 12.47 1.97 1.99
N HIS A 46 13.32 2.95 1.71
CA HIS A 46 12.92 4.36 1.71
C HIS A 46 11.88 4.65 0.61
N ALA A 47 12.10 4.13 -0.60
CA ALA A 47 11.16 4.28 -1.72
C ALA A 47 9.79 3.65 -1.40
N ILE A 48 9.76 2.47 -0.76
CA ILE A 48 8.51 1.83 -0.33
C ILE A 48 7.79 2.69 0.72
N CYS A 49 8.50 3.20 1.73
CA CYS A 49 7.89 4.08 2.74
C CYS A 49 7.23 5.31 2.11
N GLN A 50 7.91 5.96 1.16
CA GLN A 50 7.36 7.13 0.48
C GLN A 50 6.12 6.78 -0.35
N LEU A 51 6.14 5.67 -1.08
CA LEU A 51 4.97 5.22 -1.83
C LEU A 51 3.78 4.88 -0.92
N THR A 52 4.04 4.22 0.21
CA THR A 52 3.01 3.93 1.21
C THR A 52 2.41 5.21 1.79
N ALA A 53 3.23 6.21 2.12
CA ALA A 53 2.73 7.50 2.59
C ALA A 53 1.84 8.21 1.55
N ILE A 54 2.23 8.16 0.26
CA ILE A 54 1.39 8.69 -0.83
C ILE A 54 0.04 7.96 -0.88
N TRP A 55 0.02 6.63 -0.78
CA TRP A 55 -1.23 5.86 -0.78
C TRP A 55 -2.11 6.16 0.41
N ILE A 56 -1.52 6.27 1.61
CA ILE A 56 -2.22 6.68 2.82
C ILE A 56 -2.87 8.05 2.61
N ARG A 57 -2.11 9.02 2.05
CA ARG A 57 -2.65 10.36 1.77
C ARG A 57 -3.79 10.34 0.78
N THR A 58 -3.75 9.47 -0.23
CA THR A 58 -4.85 9.30 -1.20
C THR A 58 -6.11 8.72 -0.53
N VAL A 59 -5.97 7.86 0.48
CA VAL A 59 -7.10 7.27 1.22
C VAL A 59 -7.68 8.25 2.25
N TYR A 60 -6.83 9.08 2.85
CA TYR A 60 -7.20 10.09 3.85
C TYR A 60 -6.83 11.49 3.36
N PRO A 61 -7.50 12.01 2.30
CA PRO A 61 -7.14 13.29 1.70
C PRO A 61 -7.47 14.50 2.57
N ASP A 62 -8.42 14.34 3.50
CA ASP A 62 -8.92 15.41 4.37
C ASP A 62 -8.62 15.16 5.87
N ASP A 63 -7.94 14.06 6.18
CA ASP A 63 -7.57 13.68 7.55
C ASP A 63 -6.04 13.57 7.65
N ASP A 64 -5.40 14.73 7.80
CA ASP A 64 -3.95 14.87 7.89
C ASP A 64 -3.39 14.14 9.12
N GLU A 65 -4.13 14.13 10.24
CA GLU A 65 -3.72 13.48 11.48
C GLU A 65 -3.66 11.96 11.31
N MET A 66 -4.70 11.37 10.73
CA MET A 66 -4.72 9.93 10.40
C MET A 66 -3.65 9.59 9.37
N ALA A 67 -3.49 10.42 8.34
CA ALA A 67 -2.48 10.19 7.30
C ALA A 67 -1.05 10.20 7.87
N LEU A 68 -0.76 11.11 8.80
CA LEU A 68 0.53 11.19 9.50
C LEU A 68 0.74 9.99 10.43
N ALA A 69 -0.25 9.69 11.29
CA ALA A 69 -0.18 8.57 12.24
C ALA A 69 0.09 7.23 11.54
N LEU A 70 -0.60 6.95 10.44
CA LEU A 70 -0.40 5.74 9.64
C LEU A 70 0.95 5.73 8.93
N SER A 71 1.41 6.88 8.42
CA SER A 71 2.71 6.98 7.73
C SER A 71 3.87 6.74 8.70
N ASP A 72 3.79 7.28 9.92
CA ASP A 72 4.80 7.06 10.96
C ASP A 72 4.81 5.62 11.46
N ALA A 73 3.64 5.02 11.68
CA ALA A 73 3.53 3.59 12.03
C ALA A 73 4.18 2.68 10.96
N PHE A 74 4.01 2.99 9.67
CA PHE A 74 4.68 2.26 8.59
C PHE A 74 6.19 2.49 8.55
N ARG A 75 6.66 3.72 8.80
CA ARG A 75 8.09 4.05 8.86
C ARG A 75 8.79 3.25 9.97
N GLU A 76 8.16 3.12 11.13
CA GLU A 76 8.67 2.30 12.24
C GLU A 76 8.76 0.81 11.85
N GLN A 77 7.76 0.29 11.14
CA GLN A 77 7.77 -1.11 10.68
C GLN A 77 8.84 -1.40 9.62
N VAL A 78 9.13 -0.46 8.71
CA VAL A 78 10.17 -0.66 7.68
C VAL A 78 11.59 -0.56 8.27
N ASN A 79 11.72 0.12 9.41
CA ASN A 79 12.93 0.10 10.26
C ASN A 79 13.12 -1.22 11.02
N ILE A 80 12.16 -2.14 11.00
CA ILE A 80 12.37 -3.49 11.53
C ILE A 80 13.44 -4.16 10.66
N ASN A 81 14.56 -4.47 11.30
CA ASN A 81 15.60 -5.31 10.76
C ASN A 81 14.94 -6.64 10.34
N LEU A 82 14.91 -6.91 9.05
CA LEU A 82 15.14 -8.26 8.56
C LEU A 82 16.56 -8.64 9.02
N THR A 83 16.75 -8.86 10.33
CA THR A 83 17.69 -9.85 10.80
C THR A 83 17.28 -11.07 10.03
N ALA A 84 18.14 -11.48 9.09
CA ALA A 84 18.09 -12.85 8.65
C ALA A 84 17.93 -13.67 9.92
N SER A 85 16.83 -14.41 10.02
CA SER A 85 16.89 -15.67 10.74
C SER A 85 18.09 -16.38 10.11
N ARG A 86 19.28 -16.21 10.71
CA ARG A 86 20.30 -17.23 10.73
C ARG A 86 19.58 -18.40 11.37
N GLY A 87 18.91 -19.19 10.53
CA GLY A 87 18.60 -20.57 10.83
C GLY A 87 19.94 -21.27 10.91
N GLY A 88 20.61 -21.10 12.05
CA GLY A 88 21.44 -22.15 12.58
C GLY A 88 20.49 -23.10 13.28
N ILE A 89 20.10 -24.17 12.59
CA ILE A 89 19.83 -25.46 13.20
C ILE A 89 20.34 -26.53 12.21
N ASN A 90 21.39 -27.23 12.65
CA ASN A 90 22.11 -28.39 12.10
C ASN A 90 23.03 -28.17 10.90
#